data_AF-A0A0Q6P3P1-F1
#
_entry.id   AF-A0A0Q6P3P1-F1
#
_cell.length_a   1.000
_cell.length_b   1.000
_cell.length_c   1.000
_cell.angle_alpha   90.00
_cell.angle_beta   90.00
_cell.angle_gamma   90.00
#
_symmetry.space_group_name_H-M   'P 1'
#
loop_
_entity.id
_entity.type
_entity.pdbx_description
1 polymer ?
#
loop_
_entity_poly.entity_id
_entity_poly.type
_entity_poly.pdbx_seq_one_letter_code
_entity_poly.pdbx_strand_id
1 'polypeptide(L)'
;MRLLPLSLLLVLPLLAACNNDSTPKAPSAEAPAAAATPAKAPATGKTPAAPATAAKLPPGARPLIGSWAALDCTDKTGLTVVSAGKFSAGGKSCDIALNDNKDGTFSATCNKQDLKLTPIFGPSGEGIRIAVGDAKSSTVFRCSK
;
A
#
# COMPACT_ATOMS: atom_id res chain seq x y z
N MET A 1 17.89 54.82 -21.67
CA MET A 1 18.82 53.68 -21.44
C MET A 1 17.95 52.43 -21.37
N ARG A 2 17.95 51.62 -22.44
CA ARG A 2 18.59 50.28 -22.56
C ARG A 2 17.91 49.22 -21.68
N LEU A 3 17.60 48.00 -22.08
CA LEU A 3 17.39 47.28 -23.35
C LEU A 3 17.12 45.83 -22.87
N LEU A 4 15.92 45.29 -23.11
CA LEU A 4 15.50 43.87 -23.26
C LEU A 4 16.02 42.72 -22.32
N PRO A 5 15.29 41.58 -22.28
CA PRO A 5 15.41 40.51 -21.28
C PRO A 5 16.48 39.47 -21.64
N LEU A 6 17.04 38.81 -20.62
CA LEU A 6 17.94 37.67 -20.80
C LEU A 6 17.18 36.36 -20.62
N SER A 7 16.75 35.80 -21.74
CA SER A 7 16.54 34.36 -21.88
C SER A 7 17.86 33.64 -21.63
N LEU A 8 17.88 32.65 -20.73
CA LEU A 8 18.89 31.60 -20.78
C LEU A 8 18.23 30.24 -20.61
N LEU A 9 18.05 29.60 -21.77
CA LEU A 9 17.89 28.17 -21.93
C LEU A 9 18.98 27.42 -21.16
N LEU A 10 18.59 26.41 -20.38
CA LEU A 10 19.47 25.31 -20.03
C LEU A 10 18.76 23.99 -20.33
N VAL A 11 19.42 23.27 -21.22
CA VAL A 11 18.96 22.16 -22.05
C VAL A 11 19.80 20.96 -21.63
N LEU A 12 19.13 19.87 -21.25
CA LEU A 12 19.56 18.44 -21.28
C LEU A 12 20.70 17.98 -20.32
N PRO A 13 20.87 16.65 -20.04
CA PRO A 13 20.42 15.51 -20.85
C PRO A 13 19.66 14.37 -20.15
N LEU A 14 18.93 13.65 -21.02
CA LEU A 14 18.44 12.29 -20.84
C LEU A 14 19.58 11.34 -20.40
N LEU A 15 19.34 10.55 -19.36
CA LEU A 15 20.13 9.35 -19.09
C LEU A 15 19.32 8.08 -19.38
N ALA A 16 19.71 7.44 -20.48
CA ALA A 16 19.76 6.00 -20.71
C ALA A 16 18.49 5.17 -20.47
N ALA A 17 17.75 4.99 -21.57
CA ALA A 17 17.10 3.71 -21.83
C ALA A 17 18.18 2.63 -21.99
N CYS A 18 18.23 1.66 -21.06
CA CYS A 18 18.95 0.42 -21.29
C CYS A 18 18.08 -0.50 -22.14
N ASN A 19 18.36 -0.42 -23.44
CA ASN A 19 17.98 -1.35 -24.48
C ASN A 19 18.66 -2.70 -24.22
N ASN A 20 17.92 -3.79 -24.16
CA ASN A 20 18.47 -5.15 -24.29
C ASN A 20 17.67 -5.84 -25.39
N ASP A 21 18.06 -5.55 -26.63
CA ASP A 21 17.62 -6.27 -27.81
C ASP A 21 18.61 -7.41 -28.06
N SER A 22 18.12 -8.63 -28.05
CA SER A 22 18.86 -9.81 -28.55
C SER A 22 17.86 -10.84 -29.02
N THR A 23 17.37 -10.63 -30.24
CA THR A 23 16.95 -11.70 -31.14
C THR A 23 17.58 -11.40 -32.50
N PRO A 24 17.98 -12.40 -33.34
CA PRO A 24 17.07 -13.47 -33.77
C PRO A 24 17.73 -14.83 -34.11
N LYS A 25 16.91 -15.88 -34.26
CA LYS A 25 16.76 -16.67 -35.53
C LYS A 25 15.78 -17.84 -35.33
N ALA A 26 14.69 -17.85 -36.10
CA ALA A 26 14.01 -19.08 -36.54
C ALA A 26 14.58 -19.47 -37.93
N PRO A 27 14.54 -20.74 -38.35
CA PRO A 27 13.31 -21.23 -38.97
C PRO A 27 12.97 -22.74 -38.84
N SER A 28 11.70 -23.02 -39.18
CA SER A 28 11.09 -24.23 -39.76
C SER A 28 10.97 -25.56 -39.00
N ALA A 29 9.73 -25.80 -38.56
CA ALA A 29 8.82 -26.88 -38.95
C ALA A 29 9.34 -28.33 -39.09
N GLU A 30 8.83 -29.21 -38.23
CA GLU A 30 8.36 -30.55 -38.60
C GLU A 30 7.28 -31.02 -37.60
N ALA A 31 6.13 -31.44 -38.11
CA ALA A 31 5.14 -32.30 -37.45
C ALA A 31 5.11 -33.61 -38.27
N PRO A 32 4.50 -34.74 -37.83
CA PRO A 32 3.63 -34.95 -36.65
C PRO A 32 3.94 -36.26 -35.86
N ALA A 33 3.29 -36.45 -34.70
CA ALA A 33 2.56 -37.69 -34.34
C ALA A 33 1.99 -37.61 -32.91
N ALA A 34 0.73 -37.99 -32.80
CA ALA A 34 -0.07 -37.99 -31.58
C ALA A 34 0.34 -39.10 -30.58
N ALA A 35 0.30 -38.79 -29.29
CA ALA A 35 0.16 -39.76 -28.22
C ALA A 35 -0.67 -39.18 -27.07
N ALA A 36 -1.57 -40.01 -26.56
CA ALA A 36 -2.78 -39.65 -25.82
C ALA A 36 -2.55 -39.04 -24.42
N THR A 37 -3.35 -38.02 -24.12
CA THR A 37 -3.48 -37.36 -22.82
C THR A 37 -4.26 -38.25 -21.83
N PRO A 38 -3.75 -38.51 -20.61
CA PRO A 38 -4.57 -39.05 -19.54
C PRO A 38 -5.55 -37.98 -19.04
N ALA A 39 -6.80 -38.38 -18.88
CA ALA A 39 -7.93 -37.54 -18.52
C ALA A 39 -7.71 -36.81 -17.19
N LYS A 40 -7.95 -35.50 -17.23
CA LYS A 40 -8.07 -34.59 -16.08
C LYS A 40 -9.25 -35.03 -15.21
N ALA A 41 -8.96 -35.61 -14.04
CA ALA A 41 -9.95 -35.72 -12.98
C ALA A 41 -10.33 -34.31 -12.49
N PRO A 42 -11.62 -33.99 -12.27
CA PRO A 42 -12.00 -32.73 -11.66
C PRO A 42 -11.63 -32.78 -10.18
N ALA A 43 -10.58 -32.06 -9.78
CA ALA A 43 -10.39 -31.71 -8.38
C ALA A 43 -11.47 -30.69 -8.00
N THR A 44 -12.57 -31.26 -7.52
CA THR A 44 -13.61 -30.67 -6.70
C THR A 44 -13.09 -29.64 -5.72
N GLY A 45 -13.76 -28.49 -5.69
CA GLY A 45 -13.90 -27.65 -4.51
C GLY A 45 -12.70 -26.77 -4.16
N LYS A 46 -12.77 -25.51 -4.57
CA LYS A 46 -12.26 -24.44 -3.71
C LYS A 46 -13.04 -24.54 -2.41
N THR A 47 -12.48 -25.20 -1.39
CA THR A 47 -12.93 -25.02 -0.01
C THR A 47 -12.97 -23.52 0.23
N PRO A 48 -14.13 -22.93 0.57
CA PRO A 48 -14.15 -21.53 1.00
C PRO A 48 -13.15 -21.41 2.14
N ALA A 49 -12.16 -20.53 2.00
CA ALA A 49 -11.34 -20.15 3.13
C ALA A 49 -12.31 -19.77 4.25
N ALA A 50 -12.20 -20.47 5.40
CA ALA A 50 -12.99 -20.15 6.57
C ALA A 50 -12.91 -18.63 6.78
N PRO A 51 -14.03 -17.93 7.03
CA PRO A 51 -14.01 -16.49 7.25
C PRO A 51 -12.97 -16.22 8.34
N ALA A 52 -11.96 -15.43 7.99
CA ALA A 52 -10.91 -15.05 8.92
C ALA A 52 -11.58 -14.57 10.21
N THR A 53 -11.28 -15.24 11.32
CA THR A 53 -11.83 -14.90 12.63
C THR A 53 -11.67 -13.40 12.80
N ALA A 54 -12.79 -12.67 12.93
CA ALA A 54 -12.76 -11.22 12.95
C ALA A 54 -11.79 -10.76 14.04
N ALA A 55 -10.72 -10.07 13.64
CA ALA A 55 -9.71 -9.59 14.58
C ALA A 55 -10.41 -8.74 15.66
N LYS A 56 -10.26 -9.14 16.92
CA LYS A 56 -10.91 -8.44 18.03
C LYS A 56 -10.19 -7.11 18.25
N LEU A 57 -10.94 -6.02 18.12
CA LEU A 57 -10.41 -4.68 18.34
C LEU A 57 -10.22 -4.44 19.85
N PRO A 58 -9.07 -3.92 20.31
CA PRO A 58 -8.91 -3.54 21.71
C PRO A 58 -9.86 -2.38 22.07
N PRO A 59 -10.23 -2.25 23.36
CA PRO A 59 -11.03 -1.12 23.83
C PRO A 59 -10.39 0.21 23.39
N GLY A 60 -11.22 1.17 22.97
CA GLY A 60 -10.74 2.50 22.59
C GLY A 60 -10.07 2.60 21.20
N ALA A 61 -9.80 1.52 20.48
CA ALA A 61 -9.17 1.59 19.15
C ALA A 61 -10.15 1.91 18.00
N ARG A 62 -11.46 1.97 18.25
CA ARG A 62 -12.48 2.30 17.23
C ARG A 62 -12.15 3.58 16.44
N PRO A 63 -11.66 4.67 17.05
CA PRO A 63 -11.31 5.88 16.33
C PRO A 63 -10.19 5.70 15.31
N LEU A 64 -9.31 4.70 15.45
CA LEU A 64 -8.27 4.42 14.47
C LEU A 64 -8.82 3.81 13.17
N ILE A 65 -9.99 3.18 13.23
CA ILE A 65 -10.51 2.41 12.10
C ILE A 65 -11.07 3.36 11.03
N GLY A 66 -10.63 3.18 9.79
CA GLY A 66 -11.10 3.97 8.65
C GLY A 66 -10.03 4.21 7.59
N SER A 67 -10.36 5.12 6.68
CA SER A 67 -9.46 5.64 5.65
C SER A 67 -9.03 7.05 6.01
N TRP A 68 -7.76 7.34 5.77
CA TRP A 68 -7.07 8.54 6.22
C TRP A 68 -6.18 9.08 5.11
N ALA A 69 -6.07 10.41 5.01
CA ALA A 69 -5.16 11.07 4.08
C ALA A 69 -4.48 12.27 4.74
N ALA A 70 -3.26 12.57 4.30
CA ALA A 70 -2.59 13.81 4.72
C ALA A 70 -3.16 15.05 4.00
N LEU A 71 -3.54 14.90 2.72
CA LEU A 71 -3.92 16.01 1.85
C LEU A 71 -5.18 15.73 1.04
N ASP A 72 -5.21 14.60 0.32
CA ASP A 72 -6.26 14.29 -0.64
C ASP A 72 -6.82 12.88 -0.42
N CYS A 73 -8.12 12.79 -0.18
CA CYS A 73 -8.85 11.54 0.02
C CYS A 73 -9.22 10.81 -1.27
N THR A 74 -9.04 11.45 -2.43
CA THR A 74 -9.27 10.86 -3.74
C THR A 74 -8.06 10.11 -4.27
N ASP A 75 -6.85 10.47 -3.81
CA ASP A 75 -5.61 9.77 -4.13
C ASP A 75 -5.50 8.44 -3.38
N LYS A 76 -5.89 7.36 -4.05
CA LYS A 76 -5.81 5.99 -3.52
C LYS A 76 -4.39 5.53 -3.17
N THR A 77 -3.36 6.15 -3.74
CA THR A 77 -1.96 5.78 -3.47
C THR A 77 -1.44 6.45 -2.19
N GLY A 78 -1.94 7.64 -1.87
CA GLY A 78 -1.69 8.38 -0.63
C GLY A 78 -2.59 8.00 0.55
N LEU A 79 -3.63 7.18 0.34
CA LEU A 79 -4.50 6.73 1.41
C LEU A 79 -3.80 5.79 2.40
N THR A 80 -4.02 6.07 3.67
CA THR A 80 -3.78 5.12 4.76
C THR A 80 -5.11 4.47 5.16
N VAL A 81 -5.14 3.15 5.25
CA VAL A 81 -6.33 2.41 5.70
C VAL A 81 -5.97 1.57 6.90
N VAL A 82 -6.72 1.74 7.98
CA VAL A 82 -6.56 0.98 9.22
C VAL A 82 -7.86 0.24 9.49
N SER A 83 -7.75 -1.07 9.63
CA SER A 83 -8.85 -1.96 10.02
C SER A 83 -8.45 -2.75 11.27
N ALA A 84 -9.36 -3.57 11.80
CA ALA A 84 -9.09 -4.34 13.02
C ALA A 84 -7.90 -5.32 12.88
N GLY A 85 -7.58 -5.75 11.66
CA GLY A 85 -6.51 -6.73 11.40
C GLY A 85 -5.57 -6.37 10.25
N LYS A 86 -5.73 -5.22 9.60
CA LYS A 86 -4.84 -4.77 8.51
C LYS A 86 -4.51 -3.30 8.60
N PHE A 87 -3.27 -2.99 8.24
CA PHE A 87 -2.77 -1.64 7.98
C PHE A 87 -2.32 -1.55 6.52
N SER A 88 -2.64 -0.43 5.86
CA SER A 88 -2.20 -0.12 4.51
C SER A 88 -1.77 1.33 4.42
N ALA A 89 -0.61 1.60 3.84
CA ALA A 89 -0.11 2.96 3.57
C ALA A 89 0.89 2.93 2.40
N GLY A 90 0.87 3.96 1.56
CA GLY A 90 1.81 4.09 0.43
C GLY A 90 1.79 2.90 -0.53
N GLY A 91 0.59 2.35 -0.78
CA GLY A 91 0.40 1.16 -1.64
C GLY A 91 0.90 -0.17 -1.05
N LYS A 92 1.44 -0.19 0.18
CA LYS A 92 1.86 -1.41 0.88
C LYS A 92 0.85 -1.75 1.97
N SER A 93 0.61 -3.04 2.19
CA SER A 93 -0.26 -3.52 3.26
C SER A 93 0.38 -4.66 4.06
N CYS A 94 -0.11 -4.85 5.27
CA CYS A 94 0.31 -5.90 6.20
C CYS A 94 -0.84 -6.25 7.14
N ASP A 95 -0.81 -7.46 7.68
CA ASP A 95 -1.66 -7.83 8.80
C ASP A 95 -1.10 -7.21 10.09
N ILE A 96 -1.99 -6.76 10.96
CA ILE A 96 -1.66 -6.16 12.24
C ILE A 96 -2.51 -6.77 13.36
N ALA A 97 -2.01 -6.70 14.58
CA ALA A 97 -2.80 -6.85 15.79
C ALA A 97 -2.62 -5.57 16.60
N LEU A 98 -3.70 -4.81 16.80
CA LEU A 98 -3.66 -3.59 17.61
C LEU A 98 -3.58 -3.96 19.09
N ASN A 99 -2.60 -3.39 19.78
CA ASN A 99 -2.46 -3.47 21.22
C ASN A 99 -2.68 -2.08 21.85
N ASP A 100 -3.35 -2.03 22.99
CA ASP A 100 -3.62 -0.79 23.73
C ASP A 100 -2.51 -0.57 24.76
N ASN A 101 -1.79 0.56 24.60
CA ASN A 101 -0.66 0.90 25.47
C ASN A 101 -1.10 1.55 26.80
N LYS A 102 -2.40 1.76 27.03
CA LYS A 102 -2.99 2.38 28.24
C LYS A 102 -2.61 3.85 28.46
N ASP A 103 -2.07 4.51 27.45
CA ASP A 103 -1.69 5.93 27.45
C ASP A 103 -2.46 6.75 26.39
N GLY A 104 -3.51 6.17 25.82
CA GLY A 104 -4.25 6.75 24.69
C GLY A 104 -3.60 6.46 23.32
N THR A 105 -2.53 5.67 23.27
CA THR A 105 -1.89 5.22 22.04
C THR A 105 -2.04 3.71 21.84
N PHE A 106 -1.87 3.28 20.60
CA PHE A 106 -1.96 1.89 20.20
C PHE A 106 -0.69 1.49 19.48
N SER A 107 -0.25 0.26 19.73
CA SER A 107 0.91 -0.34 19.07
C SER A 107 0.49 -1.47 18.13
N ALA A 108 1.27 -1.68 17.09
CA ALA A 108 1.19 -2.85 16.23
C ALA A 108 2.55 -3.08 15.57
N THR A 109 2.73 -4.20 14.88
CA THR A 109 3.89 -4.42 14.02
C THR A 109 3.42 -4.63 12.59
N CYS A 110 4.09 -4.00 11.63
CA CYS A 110 3.80 -4.12 10.21
C CYS A 110 5.11 -4.30 9.44
N ASN A 111 5.27 -5.40 8.70
CA ASN A 111 6.48 -5.66 7.92
C ASN A 111 7.78 -5.54 8.75
N LYS A 112 7.77 -6.04 10.00
CA LYS A 112 8.87 -5.95 10.99
C LYS A 112 9.21 -4.53 11.46
N GLN A 113 8.34 -3.56 11.19
CA GLN A 113 8.42 -2.20 11.73
C GLN A 113 7.40 -2.05 12.84
N ASP A 114 7.81 -1.44 13.94
CA ASP A 114 6.89 -1.06 15.00
C ASP A 114 6.04 0.12 14.56
N LEU A 115 4.75 0.05 14.82
CA LEU A 115 3.78 1.10 14.56
C LEU A 115 3.30 1.67 15.89
N LYS A 116 3.32 2.99 16.01
CA LYS A 116 2.61 3.70 17.07
C LYS A 116 1.53 4.57 16.46
N LEU A 117 0.29 4.30 16.83
CA LEU A 117 -0.92 4.95 16.34
C LEU A 117 -1.55 5.75 17.48
N THR A 118 -1.83 7.03 17.26
CA THR A 118 -2.46 7.89 18.27
C THR A 118 -3.68 8.57 17.65
N PRO A 119 -4.90 8.30 18.14
CA PRO A 119 -6.07 9.08 17.75
C PRO A 119 -5.87 10.56 18.08
N ILE A 120 -6.29 11.44 17.19
CA ILE A 120 -6.33 12.88 17.38
C ILE A 120 -7.77 13.34 17.20
N PHE A 121 -8.26 14.10 18.17
CA PHE A 121 -9.57 14.74 18.11
C PHE A 121 -9.37 16.24 18.25
N GLY A 122 -9.87 17.01 17.30
CA GLY A 122 -9.78 18.47 17.35
C GLY A 122 -10.95 19.15 16.63
N PRO A 123 -11.04 20.48 16.70
CA PRO A 123 -12.09 21.25 16.03
C PRO A 123 -12.11 21.03 14.50
N SER A 124 -10.95 20.74 13.92
CA SER A 124 -10.77 20.43 12.51
C SER A 124 -11.15 19.01 12.12
N GLY A 125 -11.64 18.19 13.06
CA GLY A 125 -12.10 16.82 12.83
C GLY A 125 -11.25 15.75 13.51
N GLU A 126 -11.46 14.51 13.07
CA GLU A 126 -10.72 13.33 13.54
C GLU A 126 -9.47 13.07 12.70
N GLY A 127 -8.39 12.67 13.35
CA GLY A 127 -7.14 12.27 12.70
C GLY A 127 -6.44 11.14 13.45
N ILE A 128 -5.36 10.65 12.87
CA ILE A 128 -4.43 9.75 13.54
C ILE A 128 -3.00 10.23 13.31
N ARG A 129 -2.19 10.13 14.36
CA ARG A 129 -0.73 10.23 14.28
C ARG A 129 -0.15 8.85 14.09
N ILE A 130 0.75 8.70 13.14
CA ILE A 130 1.39 7.43 12.79
C ILE A 130 2.90 7.61 12.93
N ALA A 131 3.54 6.81 13.76
CA ALA A 131 4.98 6.63 13.76
C ALA A 131 5.32 5.21 13.32
N VAL A 132 6.36 5.07 12.48
CA VAL A 132 6.82 3.78 11.92
C VAL A 132 8.29 3.62 12.25
N GLY A 133 8.64 2.64 13.09
CA GLY A 133 9.97 2.51 13.67
C GLY A 133 10.41 3.82 14.32
N ASP A 134 11.65 4.23 14.02
CA ASP A 134 12.23 5.49 14.51
C ASP A 134 11.96 6.70 13.60
N ALA A 135 11.10 6.54 12.58
CA ALA A 135 10.79 7.64 11.66
C ALA A 135 9.96 8.73 12.35
N LYS A 136 10.09 9.97 11.82
CA LYS A 136 9.26 11.09 12.25
C LYS A 136 7.78 10.76 12.03
N SER A 137 6.97 11.01 13.06
CA SER A 137 5.53 10.77 12.98
C SER A 137 4.85 11.65 11.94
N SER A 138 3.89 11.10 11.21
CA SER A 138 2.98 11.84 10.32
C SER A 138 1.58 11.92 10.92
N THR A 139 0.84 12.98 10.57
CA THR A 139 -0.57 13.12 10.92
C THR A 139 -1.39 12.99 9.64
N VAL A 140 -2.43 12.17 9.69
CA VAL A 140 -3.41 12.02 8.61
C VAL A 140 -4.82 12.24 9.18
N PHE A 141 -5.71 12.75 8.36
CA PHE A 141 -7.07 13.13 8.75
C PHE A 141 -8.09 12.17 8.13
N ARG A 142 -9.23 12.01 8.80
CA ARG A 142 -10.26 11.09 8.36
C ARG A 142 -10.78 11.52 6.99
N CYS A 143 -10.82 10.58 6.06
CA CYS A 143 -11.53 10.77 4.82
C CYS A 143 -13.04 10.61 5.06
N SER A 144 -13.75 11.73 5.02
CA SER A 144 -15.21 11.75 4.92
C SER A 144 -15.61 11.12 3.58
N LYS A 145 -16.67 10.32 3.59
CA LYS A 145 -17.34 9.93 2.35
C LYS A 145 -18.09 11.10 1.75
#